data_AF-X1J2Y7-F1
#
_entry.id   AF-X1J2Y7-F1
#
_cell.length_a   1.000
_cell.length_b   1.000
_cell.length_c   1.000
_cell.angle_alpha   90.00
_cell.angle_beta   90.00
_cell.angle_gamma   90.00
#
_symmetry.space_group_name_H-M   'P 1'
#
loop_
_entity.id
_entity.type
_entity.pdbx_description
1 polymer ?
#
loop_
_entity_poly.entity_id
_entity_poly.type
_entity_poly.pdbx_seq_one_letter_code
_entity_poly.pdbx_strand_id
1 'polypeptide(L)'
;MPNLIYLKCDNIRLGEYEGLKESIETDPHRKPDYGPSKFHPTAGAIITGARYPLISFNINLGTKNVKVAKKVAKAIHLQSGGLVNVKAMGTELNDRDYVQVGISNINFKKTPLYRQME
;
A
#
# COMPACT_ATOMS: atom_id res chain seq x y z
N MET A 1 -10.75 3.38 23.67
CA MET A 1 -11.15 2.87 22.35
C MET A 1 -9.91 2.82 21.47
N PRO A 2 -9.67 1.78 20.65
CA PRO A 2 -8.50 1.75 19.78
C PRO A 2 -8.58 2.91 18.80
N ASN A 3 -7.49 3.66 18.66
CA ASN A 3 -7.39 4.75 17.70
C ASN A 3 -7.52 4.17 16.28
N LEU A 4 -8.58 4.54 15.56
CA LEU A 4 -8.92 4.01 14.23
C LEU A 4 -7.80 4.21 13.20
N ILE A 5 -6.88 5.16 13.45
CA ILE A 5 -5.68 5.39 12.64
C ILE A 5 -4.81 4.13 12.58
N TYR A 6 -4.68 3.37 13.69
CA TYR A 6 -3.79 2.21 13.78
C TYR A 6 -4.32 0.93 13.12
N LEU A 7 -5.58 0.92 12.66
CA LEU A 7 -6.17 -0.26 12.00
C LEU A 7 -5.66 -0.46 10.57
N LYS A 8 -5.09 0.58 9.94
CA LYS A 8 -4.64 0.52 8.55
C LYS A 8 -3.24 1.08 8.41
N CYS A 9 -2.29 0.22 8.01
CA CYS A 9 -0.88 0.60 7.82
C CYS A 9 -0.71 1.84 6.90
N ASP A 10 -1.53 1.98 5.86
CA ASP A 10 -1.50 3.15 4.98
C ASP A 10 -1.73 4.49 5.73
N ASN A 11 -2.61 4.49 6.73
CA ASN A 11 -2.91 5.69 7.51
C ASN A 11 -1.72 6.05 8.41
N ILE A 12 -1.08 5.05 9.02
CA ILE A 12 0.09 5.23 9.89
C ILE A 12 1.28 5.78 9.08
N ARG A 13 1.42 5.37 7.81
CA ARG A 13 2.51 5.78 6.91
C ARG A 13 2.27 7.08 6.16
N LEU A 14 1.16 7.78 6.43
CA LEU A 14 0.84 9.02 5.72
C LEU A 14 1.89 10.09 5.99
N GLY A 15 2.35 10.75 4.91
CA GLY A 15 3.49 11.68 4.95
C GLY A 15 4.86 11.00 4.90
N GLU A 16 4.91 9.66 4.88
CA GLU A 16 6.15 8.88 4.75
C GLU A 16 7.22 9.27 5.78
N TYR A 17 8.50 9.28 5.40
CA TYR A 17 9.62 9.59 6.29
C TYR A 17 9.68 11.08 6.63
N GLU A 18 9.45 11.93 5.64
CA GLU A 18 9.55 13.38 5.73
C GLU A 18 8.46 13.95 6.63
N GLY A 19 7.21 13.52 6.44
CA GLY A 19 6.08 13.94 7.26
C GLY A 19 6.12 13.38 8.68
N LEU A 20 6.80 12.25 8.90
CA LEU A 20 7.02 11.71 10.24
C LEU A 20 7.93 12.61 11.09
N LYS A 21 8.91 13.26 10.46
CA LYS A 21 9.94 14.06 11.14
C LYS A 21 9.38 15.08 12.13
N GLU A 22 8.31 15.76 11.75
CA GLU A 22 7.66 16.76 12.60
C GLU A 22 6.49 16.17 13.38
N SER A 23 5.71 15.30 12.74
CA SER A 23 4.44 14.85 13.32
C SER A 23 4.59 13.87 14.48
N ILE A 24 5.68 13.10 14.58
CA ILE A 24 5.89 12.18 15.71
C ILE A 24 6.09 12.90 17.05
N GLU A 25 6.63 14.12 17.02
CA GLU A 25 6.94 14.92 18.21
C GLU A 25 5.81 15.89 18.57
N THR A 26 5.02 16.30 17.57
CA THR A 26 4.04 17.38 17.72
C THR A 26 2.58 16.93 17.69
N ASP A 27 2.25 15.83 17.00
CA ASP A 27 0.87 15.35 16.86
C ASP A 27 0.54 14.26 17.90
N PRO A 28 -0.35 14.53 18.88
CA PRO A 28 -0.77 13.53 19.86
C PRO A 28 -1.40 12.27 19.23
N HIS A 29 -1.98 12.37 18.03
CA HIS A 29 -2.57 11.24 17.32
C HIS A 29 -1.53 10.31 16.68
N ARG A 30 -0.25 10.75 16.57
CA ARG A 30 0.87 9.97 16.04
C ARG A 30 1.84 9.48 17.11
N LYS A 31 1.45 9.61 18.39
CA LYS A 31 2.24 9.09 19.50
C LYS A 31 2.45 7.56 19.35
N PRO A 32 3.69 7.06 19.30
CA PRO A 32 3.96 5.63 19.18
C PRO A 32 3.35 4.81 20.33
N ASP A 33 2.86 3.61 20.02
CA ASP A 33 2.42 2.66 21.03
C ASP A 33 3.58 2.16 21.91
N TYR A 34 4.80 2.15 21.34
CA TYR A 34 6.03 1.77 22.02
C TYR A 34 7.20 2.64 21.58
N GLY A 35 8.12 2.91 22.51
CA GLY A 35 9.30 3.74 22.28
C GLY A 35 9.03 5.24 22.46
N PRO A 36 10.07 6.09 22.30
CA PRO A 36 9.93 7.52 22.48
C PRO A 36 9.19 8.17 21.29
N SER A 37 8.41 9.21 21.58
CA SER A 37 7.88 10.15 20.57
C SER A 37 8.98 11.07 20.04
N LYS A 38 9.99 10.48 19.39
CA LYS A 38 11.15 11.20 18.85
C LYS A 38 11.54 10.61 17.51
N PHE A 39 11.88 11.47 16.55
CA PHE A 39 12.29 11.03 15.23
C PHE A 39 13.68 10.39 15.23
N HIS A 40 13.82 9.22 14.58
CA HIS A 40 15.13 8.59 14.36
C HIS A 40 15.69 8.97 12.97
N PRO A 41 16.87 9.62 12.88
CA PRO A 41 17.36 10.25 11.65
C PRO A 41 17.80 9.29 10.54
N THR A 42 17.89 7.99 10.80
CA THR A 42 18.23 6.98 9.78
C THR A 42 17.17 5.89 9.64
N ALA A 43 16.27 5.75 10.62
CA ALA A 43 15.33 4.63 10.69
C ALA A 43 13.87 5.09 10.63
N GLY A 44 13.59 6.37 10.93
CA GLY A 44 12.23 6.89 11.05
C GLY A 44 11.49 6.21 12.20
N ALA A 45 10.43 5.47 11.88
CA ALA A 45 9.66 4.64 12.80
C ALA A 45 9.35 3.28 12.18
N ILE A 46 9.11 2.29 13.05
CA ILE A 46 8.79 0.92 12.64
C ILE A 46 7.34 0.61 13.00
N ILE A 47 6.61 0.02 12.07
CA ILE A 47 5.26 -0.48 12.29
C ILE A 47 5.33 -1.99 12.46
N THR A 48 4.80 -2.50 13.56
CA THR A 48 4.64 -3.93 13.79
C THR A 48 3.15 -4.26 13.97
N GLY A 49 2.76 -5.47 13.59
CA GLY A 49 1.36 -5.91 13.71
C GLY A 49 1.14 -7.26 13.04
N ALA A 50 -0.06 -7.80 13.23
CA ALA A 50 -0.48 -9.07 12.65
C ALA A 50 -1.75 -8.88 11.80
N ARG A 51 -1.85 -9.65 10.71
CA ARG A 51 -2.99 -9.65 9.80
C ARG A 51 -3.12 -10.99 9.09
N TYR A 52 -4.25 -11.22 8.43
CA TYR A 52 -4.39 -12.34 7.50
C TYR A 52 -3.33 -12.28 6.38
N PRO A 53 -2.91 -13.44 5.84
CA PRO A 53 -1.99 -13.48 4.71
C PRO A 53 -2.50 -12.63 3.55
N LEU A 54 -1.61 -11.81 2.99
CA LEU A 54 -1.85 -11.10 1.73
C LEU A 54 -1.05 -11.77 0.65
N ILE A 55 -1.67 -11.86 -0.52
CA ILE A 55 -1.00 -12.31 -1.73
C ILE A 55 -0.67 -11.06 -2.53
N SER A 56 0.61 -10.91 -2.87
CA SER A 56 1.06 -9.89 -3.81
C SER A 56 1.61 -10.55 -5.04
N PHE A 57 1.17 -10.08 -6.20
CA PHE A 57 1.65 -10.55 -7.50
C PHE A 57 1.53 -9.43 -8.51
N ASN A 58 2.33 -9.50 -9.57
CA ASN A 58 2.34 -8.50 -10.64
C ASN A 58 1.89 -9.15 -11.93
N ILE A 59 1.07 -8.43 -12.69
CA ILE A 59 0.69 -8.80 -14.06
C ILE A 59 1.54 -7.97 -15.02
N ASN A 60 2.29 -8.64 -15.89
CA ASN A 60 3.04 -8.00 -16.97
C ASN A 60 2.10 -7.72 -18.14
N LEU A 61 2.09 -6.48 -18.64
CA LEU A 61 1.35 -6.11 -19.84
C LEU A 61 2.33 -5.99 -21.01
N GLY A 62 2.00 -6.55 -22.17
CA GLY A 62 2.83 -6.54 -23.39
C GLY A 62 2.99 -5.18 -24.06
N THR A 63 3.16 -4.11 -23.28
CA THR A 63 3.34 -2.73 -23.72
C THR A 63 4.30 -2.02 -22.79
N LYS A 64 5.05 -1.03 -23.29
CA LYS A 64 5.83 -0.10 -22.46
C LYS A 64 5.03 1.10 -21.95
N ASN A 65 3.75 1.21 -22.35
CA ASN A 65 2.95 2.38 -22.01
C ASN A 65 2.40 2.31 -20.58
N VAL A 66 3.04 3.03 -19.65
CA VAL A 66 2.62 3.06 -18.23
C VAL A 66 1.20 3.60 -18.03
N LYS A 67 0.69 4.42 -18.97
CA LYS A 67 -0.71 4.90 -18.89
C LYS A 67 -1.70 3.73 -18.99
N VAL A 68 -1.38 2.67 -19.73
CA VAL A 68 -2.20 1.45 -19.82
C VAL A 68 -2.21 0.74 -18.46
N ALA A 69 -1.05 0.51 -17.86
CA ALA A 69 -0.95 -0.09 -16.53
C ALA A 69 -1.70 0.72 -15.47
N LYS A 70 -1.56 2.05 -15.47
CA LYS A 70 -2.28 2.94 -14.55
C LYS A 70 -3.80 2.87 -14.74
N LYS A 71 -4.28 2.77 -15.99
CA LYS A 71 -5.71 2.62 -16.29
C LYS A 71 -6.26 1.30 -15.76
N VAL A 72 -5.56 0.18 -16.01
CA VAL A 72 -5.94 -1.14 -15.50
C VAL A 72 -5.92 -1.17 -13.98
N ALA A 73 -4.84 -0.69 -13.37
CA ALA A 73 -4.71 -0.60 -11.92
C ALA A 73 -5.87 0.18 -11.31
N LYS A 74 -6.21 1.36 -11.85
CA LYS A 74 -7.34 2.16 -11.37
C LYS A 74 -8.67 1.41 -11.46
N ALA A 75 -8.91 0.64 -12.52
CA ALA A 75 -10.14 -0.12 -12.69
C ALA A 75 -10.35 -1.20 -11.62
N ILE A 76 -9.28 -1.91 -11.22
CA ILE A 76 -9.38 -2.99 -10.23
C ILE A 76 -9.11 -2.55 -8.78
N HIS A 77 -8.66 -1.30 -8.58
CA HIS A 77 -8.31 -0.78 -7.26
C HIS A 77 -9.56 -0.48 -6.40
N LEU A 78 -9.64 -1.04 -5.20
CA LEU A 78 -10.78 -0.91 -4.28
C LEU A 78 -11.23 0.54 -4.05
N GLN A 79 -10.31 1.45 -3.74
CA GLN A 79 -10.64 2.86 -3.49
C GLN A 79 -11.16 3.60 -4.74
N SER A 80 -10.97 3.04 -5.93
CA SER A 80 -11.52 3.57 -7.18
C SER A 80 -12.84 2.89 -7.58
N GLY A 81 -13.42 2.06 -6.71
CA GLY A 81 -14.66 1.30 -6.98
C GLY A 81 -14.42 -0.07 -7.64
N GLY A 82 -13.17 -0.53 -7.70
CA GLY A 82 -12.81 -1.83 -8.26
C GLY A 82 -13.10 -3.01 -7.34
N LEU A 83 -12.26 -4.05 -7.44
CA LEU A 83 -12.49 -5.31 -6.72
C LEU A 83 -12.31 -5.14 -5.20
N VAL A 84 -13.23 -5.72 -4.44
CA VAL A 84 -13.12 -5.77 -2.97
C VAL A 84 -11.84 -6.49 -2.56
N ASN A 85 -11.20 -6.05 -1.48
CA ASN A 85 -9.93 -6.58 -0.95
C ASN A 85 -8.69 -6.39 -1.85
N VAL A 86 -8.82 -5.68 -2.97
CA VAL A 86 -7.72 -5.50 -3.93
C VAL A 86 -7.19 -4.06 -3.90
N LYS A 87 -5.88 -3.93 -3.78
CA LYS A 87 -5.16 -2.69 -4.11
C LYS A 87 -4.27 -2.95 -5.31
N ALA A 88 -4.29 -2.03 -6.27
CA ALA A 88 -3.47 -2.14 -7.46
C ALA A 88 -2.74 -0.83 -7.79
N MET A 89 -1.57 -0.95 -8.41
CA MET A 89 -0.74 0.16 -8.86
C MET A 89 -0.11 -0.18 -10.20
N GLY A 90 -0.11 0.77 -11.13
CA GLY A 90 0.57 0.66 -12.42
C GLY A 90 1.99 1.19 -12.33
N THR A 91 2.98 0.40 -12.74
CA THR A 91 4.41 0.72 -12.60
C THR A 91 5.16 0.44 -13.90
N GLU A 92 6.13 1.29 -14.19
CA GLU A 92 7.08 1.13 -15.28
C GLU A 92 8.39 0.54 -14.73
N LEU A 93 9.04 -0.30 -15.53
CA LEU A 93 10.34 -0.87 -15.21
C LEU A 93 11.32 -0.41 -16.28
N ASN A 94 12.28 0.44 -15.91
CA ASN A 94 13.19 1.12 -16.84
C ASN A 94 14.01 0.14 -17.72
N ASP A 95 14.20 -1.10 -17.27
CA ASP A 95 15.01 -2.12 -17.96
C ASP A 95 14.19 -3.28 -18.53
N ARG A 96 12.88 -3.10 -18.75
CA ARG A 96 12.00 -4.14 -19.30
C ARG A 96 11.17 -3.61 -20.46
N ASP A 97 10.84 -4.51 -21.38
CA ASP A 97 9.97 -4.18 -22.52
C ASP A 97 8.47 -4.23 -22.20
N TYR A 98 8.11 -4.22 -20.92
CA TYR A 98 6.75 -4.31 -20.44
C TYR A 98 6.52 -3.43 -19.20
N VAL A 99 5.28 -3.01 -18.99
CA VAL A 99 4.81 -2.39 -17.76
C VAL A 99 4.10 -3.41 -16.88
N GLN A 100 3.96 -3.09 -15.59
CA GLN A 100 3.33 -3.98 -14.63
C GLN A 100 2.12 -3.34 -13.96
N VAL A 101 1.15 -4.19 -13.65
CA VAL A 101 0.13 -3.90 -12.65
C VAL A 101 0.48 -4.71 -11.42
N GLY A 102 1.01 -4.03 -10.39
CA GLY A 102 1.25 -4.64 -9.09
C GLY A 102 -0.04 -4.74 -8.30
N ILE A 103 -0.33 -5.92 -7.77
CA ILE A 103 -1.58 -6.23 -7.09
C ILE A 103 -1.27 -6.73 -5.67
N SER A 104 -2.08 -6.27 -4.72
CA SER A 104 -2.08 -6.68 -3.32
C SER A 104 -3.49 -7.08 -2.91
N ASN A 105 -3.67 -8.35 -2.59
CA ASN A 105 -4.94 -8.92 -2.16
C ASN A 105 -4.92 -9.23 -0.66
N ILE A 106 -5.67 -8.47 0.13
CA ILE A 106 -5.72 -8.63 1.60
C ILE A 106 -6.62 -9.80 2.05
N ASN A 107 -7.42 -10.40 1.15
CA ASN A 107 -8.27 -11.54 1.47
C ASN A 107 -8.59 -12.39 0.22
N PHE A 108 -7.65 -13.29 -0.12
CA PHE A 108 -7.76 -14.15 -1.30
C PHE A 108 -8.89 -15.19 -1.24
N LYS A 109 -9.42 -15.48 -0.04
CA LYS A 109 -10.56 -16.39 0.12
C LYS A 109 -11.87 -15.75 -0.31
N LYS A 110 -12.02 -14.43 -0.12
CA LYS A 110 -13.22 -13.67 -0.53
C LYS A 110 -13.11 -13.12 -1.94
N THR A 111 -11.91 -12.72 -2.35
CA THR A 111 -11.62 -12.28 -3.71
C THR A 111 -10.56 -13.19 -4.30
N PRO A 112 -10.96 -14.27 -5.01
CA PRO A 112 -10.01 -15.20 -5.61
C PRO A 112 -9.07 -14.52 -6.60
N LEU A 113 -7.88 -15.09 -6.80
CA LEU A 113 -6.85 -14.51 -7.68
C LEU A 113 -7.29 -14.49 -9.14
N TYR A 114 -7.99 -15.52 -9.61
CA TYR A 114 -8.43 -15.60 -11.00
C TYR A 114 -9.36 -14.44 -11.40
N ARG A 115 -10.17 -13.93 -10.45
CA ARG A 115 -11.05 -12.76 -10.67
C ARG A 115 -10.27 -11.46 -10.89
N GLN A 116 -8.99 -11.42 -10.56
CA GLN A 116 -8.11 -10.27 -10.81
C GLN A 116 -7.43 -10.35 -12.18
N MET A 117 -7.52 -11.51 -12.85
CA MET A 117 -6.91 -11.79 -14.15
C MET A 117 -7.91 -11.74 -15.31
N GLU A 118 -9.21 -11.87 -15.04
CA GLU A 118 -10.32 -11.76 -16.00
C GLU A 118 -10.60 -10.30 -16.39
#